data_AF-A0A077PE41-F1
#
_entry.id   AF-A0A077PE41-F1
#
_cell.length_a   1.000
_cell.length_b   1.000
_cell.length_c   1.000
_cell.angle_alpha   90.00
_cell.angle_beta   90.00
_cell.angle_gamma   90.00
#
_symmetry.space_group_name_H-M   'P 1'
#
loop_
_entity.id
_entity.type
_entity.pdbx_description
1 polymer ?
#
loop_
_entity_poly.entity_id
_entity_poly.type
_entity_poly.pdbx_seq_one_letter_code
_entity_poly.pdbx_strand_id
1 'polypeptide(L)'
;MKRILIACAALTLIGCGDNYSEYNGIYTCKIGRLMNHVAADRGSEYYFPLGTAKARMTFNNGVMIINGMKSGDYVGHEMTLTALPVAQDGRKLMFKYDDGELSEDFSPHDGIATITIGNPRNDGIMQRLTNCKKE
;
A
#
# COMPACT_ATOMS: atom_id res chain seq x y z
N MET A 1 40.08 -26.15 -41.25
CA MET A 1 38.74 -26.36 -40.66
C MET A 1 38.68 -25.64 -39.31
N LYS A 2 38.14 -24.42 -39.27
CA LYS A 2 38.01 -23.62 -38.03
C LYS A 2 36.63 -23.90 -37.41
N ARG A 3 36.60 -24.47 -36.21
CA ARG A 3 35.37 -24.74 -35.45
C ARG A 3 34.92 -23.44 -34.80
N ILE A 4 33.78 -22.91 -35.21
CA ILE A 4 33.13 -21.77 -34.58
C ILE A 4 32.37 -22.30 -33.37
N LEU A 5 32.93 -22.10 -32.18
CA LEU A 5 32.20 -22.31 -30.93
C LEU A 5 31.24 -21.14 -30.74
N ILE A 6 29.97 -21.35 -31.07
CA ILE A 6 28.88 -20.45 -30.69
C ILE A 6 28.63 -20.68 -29.21
N ALA A 7 29.23 -19.84 -28.37
CA ALA A 7 28.85 -19.75 -26.97
C ALA A 7 27.51 -19.01 -26.90
N CYS A 8 26.42 -19.76 -26.78
CA CYS A 8 25.15 -19.22 -26.29
C CYS A 8 25.37 -18.71 -24.87
N ALA A 9 25.67 -17.41 -24.74
CA ALA A 9 25.53 -16.71 -23.48
C ALA A 9 24.04 -16.73 -23.14
N ALA A 10 23.66 -17.64 -22.25
CA ALA A 10 22.36 -17.63 -21.61
C ALA A 10 22.20 -16.28 -20.93
N LEU A 11 21.35 -15.42 -21.51
CA LEU A 11 20.72 -14.33 -20.79
C LEU A 11 19.92 -14.98 -19.67
N THR A 12 20.55 -15.13 -18.51
CA THR A 12 19.81 -15.30 -17.27
C THR A 12 19.05 -13.99 -17.10
N LEU A 13 17.78 -13.99 -17.52
CA LEU A 13 16.77 -13.09 -16.98
C LEU A 13 16.81 -13.33 -15.47
N ILE A 14 17.59 -12.50 -14.78
CA ILE A 14 17.37 -12.27 -13.36
C ILE A 14 15.97 -11.67 -13.36
N GLY A 15 14.97 -12.52 -13.12
CA GLY A 15 13.67 -12.05 -12.72
C GLY A 15 13.91 -11.20 -11.48
N CYS A 16 13.91 -9.88 -11.66
CA CYS A 16 13.69 -8.93 -10.59
C CYS A 16 12.25 -9.19 -10.10
N GLY A 17 12.06 -10.29 -9.39
CA GLY A 17 10.86 -10.49 -8.62
C GLY A 17 10.89 -9.42 -7.56
N ASP A 18 10.09 -8.38 -7.73
CA ASP A 18 9.81 -7.41 -6.68
C ASP A 18 9.58 -8.21 -5.40
N ASN A 19 10.38 -7.95 -4.37
CA ASN A 19 10.44 -8.83 -3.21
C ASN A 19 9.28 -8.53 -2.24
N TYR A 20 8.04 -8.60 -2.74
CA TYR A 20 6.81 -8.40 -1.96
C TYR A 20 6.79 -9.25 -0.68
N SER A 21 7.43 -10.43 -0.73
CA SER A 21 7.47 -11.40 0.36
C SER A 21 8.01 -10.85 1.69
N GLU A 22 8.96 -9.91 1.65
CA GLU A 22 9.51 -9.27 2.85
C GLU A 22 8.45 -8.45 3.61
N TYR A 23 7.55 -7.83 2.86
CA TYR A 23 6.52 -6.92 3.38
C TYR A 23 5.21 -7.63 3.69
N ASN A 24 5.06 -8.89 3.28
CA ASN A 24 3.88 -9.68 3.60
C ASN A 24 3.72 -9.84 5.12
N GLY A 25 2.51 -9.64 5.62
CA GLY A 25 2.19 -9.84 7.03
C GLY A 25 0.99 -9.03 7.50
N ILE A 26 0.71 -9.17 8.79
CA ILE A 26 -0.34 -8.43 9.47
C ILE A 26 0.30 -7.25 10.19
N TYR A 27 -0.33 -6.10 10.08
CA TYR A 27 0.09 -4.85 10.67
C TYR A 27 -1.00 -4.34 11.60
N THR A 28 -0.62 -3.88 12.78
CA THR A 28 -1.49 -3.07 13.62
C THR A 28 -1.20 -1.59 13.35
N CYS A 29 -2.19 -0.88 12.84
CA CYS A 29 -2.10 0.54 12.47
C CYS A 29 -2.95 1.42 13.40
N LYS A 30 -2.54 2.67 13.61
CA LYS A 30 -3.38 3.71 14.24
C LYS A 30 -4.24 4.38 13.17
N ILE A 31 -5.51 4.58 13.48
CA ILE A 31 -6.47 5.25 12.59
C ILE A 31 -6.30 6.78 12.71
N GLY A 32 -6.18 7.45 11.56
CA GLY A 32 -6.19 8.90 11.46
C GLY A 32 -7.57 9.47 11.79
N ARG A 33 -7.78 9.82 13.07
CA ARG A 33 -9.10 10.23 13.59
C ARG A 33 -9.79 11.33 12.78
N LEU A 34 -9.08 12.40 12.45
CA LEU A 34 -9.66 13.54 11.71
C LEU A 34 -10.21 13.10 10.35
N MET A 35 -9.41 12.35 9.59
CA MET A 35 -9.80 11.85 8.28
C MET A 35 -10.95 10.84 8.38
N ASN A 36 -10.93 10.00 9.41
CA ASN A 36 -12.02 9.07 9.69
C ASN A 36 -13.35 9.78 9.99
N HIS A 37 -13.32 10.86 10.77
CA HIS A 37 -14.51 11.67 11.03
C HIS A 37 -15.05 12.30 9.75
N VAL A 38 -14.18 12.88 8.91
CA VAL A 38 -14.61 13.48 7.63
C VAL A 38 -15.27 12.44 6.73
N ALA A 39 -14.72 11.23 6.64
CA ALA A 39 -15.33 10.16 5.85
C ALA A 39 -16.70 9.73 6.41
N ALA A 40 -16.86 9.67 7.73
CA ALA A 40 -18.13 9.38 8.38
C ALA A 40 -19.18 10.47 8.12
N ASP A 41 -18.79 11.75 8.23
CA ASP A 41 -19.67 12.91 8.01
C ASP A 41 -20.13 12.99 6.54
N ARG A 42 -19.27 12.57 5.61
CA ARG A 42 -19.59 12.45 4.17
C ARG A 42 -20.41 11.20 3.82
N GLY A 43 -20.79 10.39 4.81
CA GLY A 43 -21.59 9.18 4.59
C GLY A 43 -20.85 8.07 3.84
N SER A 44 -19.52 8.10 3.81
CA SER A 44 -18.71 7.08 3.15
C SER A 44 -18.95 5.69 3.77
N GLU A 45 -18.67 4.66 3.01
CA GLU A 45 -18.61 3.28 3.50
C GLU A 45 -17.23 2.94 4.08
N TYR A 46 -16.22 3.71 3.69
CA TYR A 46 -14.81 3.51 4.03
C TYR A 46 -14.43 4.37 5.24
N TYR A 47 -15.11 4.16 6.36
CA TYR A 47 -14.71 4.71 7.65
C TYR A 47 -14.81 3.64 8.74
N PHE A 48 -13.99 3.78 9.77
CA PHE A 48 -14.01 2.94 10.96
C PHE A 48 -15.07 3.41 11.96
N PRO A 49 -15.73 2.51 12.69
CA PRO A 49 -16.64 2.87 13.78
C PRO A 49 -16.02 3.95 14.70
N LEU A 50 -16.78 4.99 14.99
CA LEU A 50 -16.29 6.13 15.76
C LEU A 50 -15.79 5.68 17.14
N GLY A 51 -14.62 6.17 17.56
CA GLY A 51 -13.94 5.74 18.78
C GLY A 51 -12.90 4.63 18.57
N THR A 52 -12.91 3.95 17.42
CA THR A 52 -11.86 2.97 17.08
C THR A 52 -10.51 3.66 16.91
N ALA A 53 -9.50 3.21 17.66
CA ALA A 53 -8.18 3.83 17.67
C ALA A 53 -7.17 3.13 16.75
N LYS A 54 -7.36 1.84 16.51
CA LYS A 54 -6.44 1.00 15.74
C LYS A 54 -7.22 0.05 14.82
N ALA A 55 -6.61 -0.29 13.71
CA ALA A 55 -7.10 -1.29 12.77
C ALA A 55 -6.00 -2.34 12.52
N ARG A 56 -6.42 -3.57 12.22
CA ARG A 56 -5.53 -4.57 11.61
C ARG A 56 -5.54 -4.35 10.09
N MET A 57 -4.37 -4.50 9.49
CA MET A 57 -4.17 -4.41 8.06
C MET A 57 -3.31 -5.60 7.63
N THR A 58 -3.80 -6.41 6.71
CA THR A 58 -2.99 -7.47 6.10
C THR A 58 -2.42 -6.93 4.79
N PHE A 59 -1.11 -7.06 4.60
CA PHE A 59 -0.48 -6.83 3.32
C PHE A 59 0.04 -8.15 2.80
N ASN A 60 -0.34 -8.55 1.59
CA ASN A 60 0.07 -9.81 1.00
C ASN A 60 0.19 -9.68 -0.52
N ASN A 61 1.40 -9.92 -1.05
CA ASN A 61 1.71 -9.89 -2.47
C ASN A 61 1.16 -8.63 -3.17
N GLY A 62 1.45 -7.46 -2.58
CA GLY A 62 1.01 -6.18 -3.16
C GLY A 62 -0.42 -5.78 -2.83
N VAL A 63 -1.23 -6.66 -2.24
CA VAL A 63 -2.63 -6.36 -1.89
C VAL A 63 -2.73 -5.96 -0.42
N MET A 64 -3.40 -4.83 -0.16
CA MET A 64 -3.70 -4.33 1.18
C MET A 64 -5.15 -4.62 1.56
N ILE A 65 -5.35 -5.29 2.69
CA ILE A 65 -6.67 -5.55 3.28
C ILE A 65 -6.74 -4.82 4.61
N ILE A 66 -7.70 -3.93 4.79
CA ILE A 66 -7.88 -3.16 6.03
C ILE A 66 -9.16 -3.61 6.72
N ASN A 67 -9.02 -4.10 7.95
CA ASN A 67 -10.13 -4.74 8.65
C ASN A 67 -10.97 -3.75 9.47
N GLY A 68 -12.27 -4.00 9.52
CA GLY A 68 -13.18 -3.35 10.48
C GLY A 68 -13.66 -1.95 10.08
N MET A 69 -13.81 -1.66 8.79
CA MET A 69 -14.58 -0.48 8.34
C MET A 69 -16.09 -0.76 8.45
N LYS A 70 -16.91 0.28 8.25
CA LYS A 70 -18.37 0.19 8.37
C LYS A 70 -18.99 -0.88 7.49
N SER A 71 -18.63 -0.90 6.21
CA SER A 71 -19.15 -1.89 5.24
C SER A 71 -18.43 -3.24 5.31
N GLY A 72 -17.58 -3.45 6.31
CA GLY A 72 -16.74 -4.64 6.46
C GLY A 72 -15.27 -4.34 6.17
N ASP A 73 -14.54 -5.36 5.72
CA ASP A 73 -13.13 -5.23 5.41
C ASP A 73 -12.96 -4.58 4.03
N TYR A 74 -12.04 -3.63 3.94
CA TYR A 74 -11.62 -3.08 2.65
C TYR A 74 -10.57 -4.00 2.03
N VAL A 75 -10.77 -4.39 0.78
CA VAL A 75 -9.81 -5.16 -0.01
C VAL A 75 -9.34 -4.25 -1.14
N GLY A 76 -8.06 -3.87 -1.10
CA GLY A 76 -7.44 -3.02 -2.09
C GLY A 76 -7.03 -3.77 -3.36
N HIS A 77 -6.38 -3.04 -4.24
CA HIS A 77 -5.86 -3.52 -5.51
C HIS A 77 -4.42 -4.07 -5.35
N GLU A 78 -3.94 -4.75 -6.39
CA GLU A 78 -2.54 -5.14 -6.46
C GLU A 78 -1.69 -3.88 -6.72
N MET A 79 -0.91 -3.48 -5.72
CA MET A 79 -0.01 -2.34 -5.78
C MET A 79 1.33 -2.73 -6.40
N THR A 80 1.94 -1.77 -7.10
CA THR A 80 3.30 -1.90 -7.64
C THR A 80 4.31 -1.33 -6.66
N LEU A 81 5.43 -2.04 -6.46
CA LEU A 81 6.56 -1.53 -5.70
C LEU A 81 7.27 -0.40 -6.46
N THR A 82 7.38 0.77 -5.84
CA THR A 82 8.09 1.92 -6.38
C THR A 82 9.19 2.35 -5.41
N ALA A 83 10.38 2.64 -5.95
CA ALA A 83 11.45 3.26 -5.20
C ALA A 83 11.32 4.79 -5.33
N LEU A 84 11.15 5.49 -4.22
CA LEU A 84 11.17 6.95 -4.24
C LEU A 84 12.61 7.46 -4.49
N PRO A 85 12.79 8.52 -5.30
CA PRO A 85 14.10 9.12 -5.50
C PRO A 85 14.64 9.62 -4.15
N VAL A 86 15.82 9.14 -3.79
CA VAL A 86 16.40 9.23 -2.45
C VAL A 86 16.99 10.61 -2.19
N ALA A 87 16.61 11.24 -1.07
CA ALA A 87 17.51 12.13 -0.33
C ALA A 87 18.37 11.24 0.59
N GLN A 88 19.69 11.50 0.64
CA GLN A 88 20.83 10.86 1.36
C GLN A 88 20.68 9.71 2.41
N ASP A 89 19.50 9.32 2.90
CA ASP A 89 19.26 8.36 4.00
C ASP A 89 18.93 6.91 3.59
N GLY A 90 18.66 6.63 2.31
CA GLY A 90 18.39 5.27 1.82
C GLY A 90 17.17 5.18 0.90
N ARG A 91 17.02 4.04 0.19
CA ARG A 91 15.88 3.82 -0.71
C ARG A 91 14.60 3.64 0.11
N LYS A 92 13.72 4.65 0.13
CA LYS A 92 12.36 4.51 0.64
C LYS A 92 11.49 3.80 -0.40
N LEU A 93 11.03 2.62 -0.05
CA LEU A 93 10.15 1.80 -0.87
C LEU A 93 8.70 2.09 -0.51
N MET A 94 7.86 2.23 -1.53
CA MET A 94 6.44 2.50 -1.40
C MET A 94 5.67 1.64 -2.39
N PHE A 95 4.63 0.97 -1.90
CA PHE A 95 3.65 0.30 -2.74
C PHE A 95 2.58 1.31 -3.14
N LYS A 96 2.27 1.35 -4.43
CA LYS A 96 1.27 2.27 -4.95
C LYS A 96 0.36 1.61 -5.98
N TYR A 97 -0.93 1.94 -5.88
CA TYR A 97 -1.93 1.77 -6.92
C TYR A 97 -2.64 3.12 -7.13
N ASP A 98 -2.94 3.47 -8.37
CA ASP A 98 -3.58 4.73 -8.73
C ASP A 98 -4.19 4.60 -10.13
N ASP A 99 -5.51 4.76 -10.23
CA ASP A 99 -6.26 4.76 -11.49
C ASP A 99 -6.82 6.15 -11.86
N GLY A 100 -6.48 7.17 -11.06
CA GLY A 100 -6.96 8.55 -11.20
C GLY A 100 -8.24 8.89 -10.43
N GLU A 101 -9.05 7.89 -10.06
CA GLU A 101 -10.22 8.06 -9.19
C GLU A 101 -9.93 7.53 -7.78
N LEU A 102 -9.23 6.41 -7.69
CA LEU A 102 -8.83 5.74 -6.47
C LEU A 102 -7.31 5.61 -6.43
N SER A 103 -6.73 5.90 -5.28
CA SER A 103 -5.32 5.68 -5.01
C SER A 103 -5.10 5.01 -3.67
N GLU A 104 -4.21 4.02 -3.67
CA GLU A 104 -3.77 3.28 -2.50
C GLU A 104 -2.26 3.42 -2.37
N ASP A 105 -1.78 3.76 -1.18
CA ASP A 105 -0.37 3.86 -0.89
C ASP A 105 -0.05 3.10 0.40
N PHE A 106 1.04 2.32 0.39
CA PHE A 106 1.60 1.73 1.60
C PHE A 106 3.12 1.93 1.63
N SER A 107 3.61 2.64 2.66
CA SER A 107 5.03 2.74 3.00
C SER A 107 5.28 1.91 4.26
N PRO A 108 5.84 0.69 4.12
CA PRO A 108 6.19 -0.15 5.26
C PRO A 108 7.22 0.52 6.17
N HIS A 109 8.19 1.21 5.57
CA HIS A 109 9.26 1.92 6.29
C HIS A 109 8.69 3.03 7.18
N ASP A 110 7.80 3.86 6.64
CA ASP A 110 7.21 4.98 7.40
C ASP A 110 6.01 4.54 8.25
N GLY A 111 5.54 3.30 8.08
CA GLY A 111 4.37 2.75 8.74
C GLY A 111 3.09 3.54 8.40
N ILE A 112 2.94 3.95 7.14
CA ILE A 112 1.82 4.74 6.65
C ILE A 112 1.10 3.96 5.56
N ALA A 113 -0.23 3.85 5.67
CA ALA A 113 -1.10 3.36 4.62
C ALA A 113 -2.20 4.39 4.35
N THR A 114 -2.55 4.60 3.08
CA THR A 114 -3.56 5.58 2.67
C THR A 114 -4.46 4.98 1.62
N ILE A 115 -5.76 5.30 1.70
CA ILE A 115 -6.73 5.11 0.64
C ILE A 115 -7.31 6.47 0.32
N THR A 116 -7.30 6.86 -0.95
CA THR A 116 -7.92 8.09 -1.44
C THR A 116 -8.93 7.71 -2.50
N ILE A 117 -10.16 8.22 -2.39
CA ILE A 117 -11.25 7.96 -3.36
C ILE A 117 -11.83 9.31 -3.75
N GLY A 118 -11.86 9.59 -5.06
CA GLY A 118 -12.17 10.89 -5.62
C GLY A 118 -11.18 11.97 -5.18
N ASN A 119 -11.58 13.23 -5.31
CA ASN A 119 -10.79 14.37 -4.83
C ASN A 119 -11.19 14.73 -3.40
N PRO A 120 -10.31 14.57 -2.38
CA PRO A 120 -10.66 14.88 -0.99
C PRO A 120 -11.09 16.32 -0.73
N ARG A 121 -10.73 17.26 -1.62
CA ARG A 121 -11.14 18.66 -1.55
C ARG A 121 -12.57 18.90 -2.05
N ASN A 122 -13.08 18.02 -2.90
CA ASN A 122 -14.39 18.10 -3.56
C ASN A 122 -15.15 16.80 -3.31
N ASP A 123 -15.50 16.53 -2.05
CA ASP A 123 -16.33 15.40 -1.59
C ASP A 123 -15.74 13.99 -1.64
N GLY A 124 -14.54 13.79 -2.21
CA GLY A 124 -13.81 12.53 -2.07
C GLY A 124 -13.40 12.23 -0.63
N ILE A 125 -12.92 11.03 -0.32
CA ILE A 125 -12.45 10.69 1.03
C ILE A 125 -10.99 10.28 1.01
N MET A 126 -10.34 10.47 2.14
CA MET A 126 -9.02 9.92 2.42
C MET A 126 -9.11 9.15 3.73
N GLN A 127 -8.71 7.89 3.73
CA GLN A 127 -8.41 7.16 4.95
C GLN A 127 -6.90 7.11 5.13
N ARG A 128 -6.43 7.46 6.32
CA ARG A 128 -5.01 7.44 6.63
C ARG A 128 -4.75 6.63 7.88
N LEU A 129 -3.97 5.57 7.71
CA LEU A 129 -3.41 4.74 8.76
C LEU A 129 -1.96 5.16 9.01
N THR A 130 -1.56 5.19 10.28
CA THR A 130 -0.22 5.63 10.70
C THR A 130 0.34 4.70 11.76
N ASN A 131 1.66 4.69 11.94
CA ASN A 131 2.32 3.81 12.91
C ASN A 131 1.87 2.34 12.72
N CYS A 132 1.77 1.91 11.45
CA CYS A 132 1.55 0.52 11.07
C CYS A 132 2.78 -0.29 11.46
N LYS A 133 2.63 -1.16 12.45
CA LYS A 133 3.69 -2.05 12.92
C LYS A 133 3.32 -3.48 12.59
N LYS A 134 4.24 -4.19 11.94
CA LYS A 134 4.11 -5.62 11.67
C LYS A 134 4.01 -6.37 13.01
N GLU A 135 3.06 -7.31 13.10
CA GLU A 135 2.87 -8.21 14.26
C GLU A 135 4.03 -9.20 14.41
#